data_AF-J4UQU7-F1
#
_entry.id   AF-J4UQU7-F1
#
_cell.length_a   1.000
_cell.length_b   1.000
_cell.length_c   1.000
_cell.angle_alpha   90.00
_cell.angle_beta   90.00
_cell.angle_gamma   90.00
#
_symmetry.space_group_name_H-M   'P 1'
#
loop_
_entity.id
_entity.type
_entity.pdbx_description
1 polymer ?
#
loop_
_entity_poly.entity_id
_entity_poly.type
_entity_poly.pdbx_seq_one_letter_code
_entity_poly.pdbx_strand_id
1 'polypeptide(L)'
;MQTFEKIARGTKTDVDTLLKILDGDQPITLNAPASDDLPALTQRDERQIAKDLEDMLHSLKGSAAMGELEDEEDMELLKASLLQAMTLSKRIAKKKFTPKKYQK
;
A
#
# COMPACT_ATOMS: atom_id res chain seq x y z
N MET A 1 -15.05 -0.03 21.31
CA MET A 1 -13.78 0.34 22.00
C MET A 1 -12.74 -0.78 22.05
N GLN A 2 -13.08 -2.04 22.37
CA GLN A 2 -12.07 -3.11 22.54
C GLN A 2 -11.16 -3.40 21.32
N THR A 3 -11.65 -3.25 20.10
CA THR A 3 -10.86 -3.53 18.88
C THR A 3 -9.67 -2.57 18.75
N PHE A 4 -9.88 -1.28 19.03
CA PHE A 4 -8.81 -0.27 19.01
C PHE A 4 -7.75 -0.54 20.08
N GLU A 5 -8.15 -1.00 21.27
CA GLU A 5 -7.19 -1.37 22.30
C GLU A 5 -6.34 -2.60 21.94
N LYS A 6 -6.90 -3.56 21.18
CA LYS A 6 -6.15 -4.73 20.71
C LYS A 6 -5.12 -4.32 19.67
N ILE A 7 -5.50 -3.44 18.75
CA ILE A 7 -4.60 -2.88 17.73
C ILE A 7 -3.50 -2.06 18.39
N ALA A 8 -3.85 -1.13 19.29
CA ALA A 8 -2.93 -0.31 20.08
C ALA A 8 -1.88 -1.16 20.83
N ARG A 9 -2.34 -2.24 21.48
CA ARG A 9 -1.44 -3.20 22.14
C ARG A 9 -0.52 -3.92 21.16
N GLY A 10 -1.03 -4.32 19.99
CA GLY A 10 -0.25 -4.98 18.94
C GLY A 10 0.81 -4.07 18.31
N THR A 11 0.49 -2.79 18.11
CA THR A 11 1.37 -1.80 17.47
C THR A 11 2.23 -1.00 18.46
N LYS A 12 2.06 -1.23 19.77
CA LYS A 12 2.73 -0.52 20.87
C LYS A 12 2.53 1.01 20.82
N THR A 13 1.37 1.45 20.37
CA THR A 13 0.98 2.86 20.34
C THR A 13 -0.27 3.07 21.19
N ASP A 14 -0.57 4.30 21.60
CA ASP A 14 -1.77 4.59 22.38
C ASP A 14 -3.01 4.78 21.50
N VAL A 15 -4.18 4.52 22.08
CA VAL A 15 -5.47 4.60 21.39
C VAL A 15 -5.77 6.02 20.92
N ASP A 16 -5.35 7.04 21.67
CA ASP A 16 -5.57 8.45 21.36
C ASP A 16 -4.76 8.88 20.12
N THR A 17 -3.51 8.42 20.03
CA THR A 17 -2.66 8.55 18.84
C THR A 17 -3.26 7.82 17.63
N LEU A 18 -3.84 6.63 17.82
CA LEU A 18 -4.55 5.95 16.73
C LEU A 18 -5.76 6.77 16.25
N LEU A 19 -6.56 7.32 17.17
CA LEU A 19 -7.70 8.16 16.80
C LEU A 19 -7.25 9.44 16.07
N LYS A 20 -6.16 10.08 16.50
CA LYS A 20 -5.60 11.27 15.84
C LYS A 20 -5.08 11.00 14.43
N ILE A 21 -4.55 9.80 14.18
CA ILE A 21 -4.11 9.37 12.84
C ILE A 21 -5.32 9.08 11.94
N LEU A 22 -6.43 8.63 12.53
CA LEU A 22 -7.65 8.19 11.85
C LEU A 22 -8.71 9.30 11.70
N ASP A 23 -8.40 10.56 12.03
CA ASP A 23 -9.33 11.68 11.77
C ASP A 23 -9.74 11.64 10.29
N GLY A 24 -11.03 11.38 10.08
CA GLY A 24 -11.56 10.53 9.00
C GLY A 24 -11.56 11.10 7.59
N ASP A 25 -10.77 12.14 7.33
CA ASP A 25 -10.73 12.85 6.05
C ASP A 25 -9.31 12.93 5.45
N GLN A 26 -8.34 12.27 6.08
CA GLN A 26 -7.00 12.13 5.50
C GLN A 26 -6.95 10.83 4.69
N PRO A 27 -6.57 10.87 3.39
CA PRO A 27 -6.22 9.65 2.68
C PRO A 27 -5.12 8.94 3.49
N ILE A 28 -5.14 7.61 3.53
CA ILE A 28 -4.08 6.83 4.20
C ILE A 28 -2.74 7.22 3.57
N THR A 29 -2.04 8.18 4.18
CA THR A 29 -0.72 8.59 3.72
C THR A 29 0.25 7.58 4.29
N LEU A 30 0.69 6.63 3.47
CA LEU A 30 1.91 5.88 3.76
C LEU A 30 3.02 6.91 3.91
N ASN A 31 3.46 7.16 5.16
CA ASN A 31 4.45 8.17 5.52
C ASN A 31 5.68 8.04 4.61
N ALA A 32 5.70 8.82 3.53
CA ALA A 32 6.69 8.72 2.47
C ALA A 32 7.66 9.90 2.59
N PRO A 33 8.96 9.69 2.39
CA PRO A 33 9.84 10.80 2.06
C PRO A 33 9.30 11.49 0.80
N ALA A 34 9.30 12.82 0.78
CA ALA A 34 8.77 13.66 -0.29
C ALA A 34 9.07 13.07 -1.68
N SER A 35 8.01 12.96 -2.49
CA SER A 35 7.95 12.34 -3.81
C SER A 35 8.94 12.89 -4.85
N ASP A 36 9.57 14.03 -4.58
CA ASP A 36 10.52 14.68 -5.50
C ASP A 36 11.85 13.94 -5.66
N ASP A 37 12.13 12.96 -4.80
CA ASP A 37 13.47 12.38 -4.67
C ASP A 37 13.49 10.87 -5.01
N LEU A 38 12.40 10.33 -5.57
CA LEU A 38 12.27 8.93 -5.96
C LEU A 38 12.36 8.76 -7.50
N PRO A 39 13.13 7.77 -8.00
CA PRO A 39 13.24 7.51 -9.44
C PRO A 39 11.88 7.22 -10.08
N ALA A 40 11.70 7.70 -11.31
CA ALA A 40 10.50 7.42 -12.09
C ALA A 40 10.36 5.91 -12.37
N LEU A 41 9.13 5.45 -12.54
CA LEU A 41 8.86 4.10 -13.04
C LEU A 41 9.14 4.04 -14.54
N THR A 42 9.70 2.93 -14.99
CA THR A 42 9.81 2.64 -16.43
C THR A 42 8.58 1.89 -16.90
N GLN A 43 8.31 1.87 -18.21
CA GLN A 43 7.24 1.05 -18.80
C GLN A 43 7.36 -0.43 -18.43
N ARG A 44 8.58 -0.95 -18.25
CA ARG A 44 8.81 -2.31 -17.77
C ARG A 44 8.34 -2.48 -16.32
N ASP A 45 8.63 -1.51 -15.46
CA ASP A 45 8.19 -1.54 -14.07
C ASP A 45 6.66 -1.52 -13.98
N GLU A 46 5.99 -0.69 -14.78
CA GLU A 46 4.53 -0.61 -14.85
C GLU A 46 3.90 -1.94 -15.29
N ARG A 47 4.44 -2.57 -16.35
CA ARG A 47 3.98 -3.89 -16.80
C ARG A 47 4.17 -4.97 -15.73
N GLN A 48 5.29 -4.91 -15.00
CA GLN A 48 5.55 -5.86 -13.92
C GLN A 48 4.59 -5.63 -12.74
N ILE A 49 4.34 -4.37 -12.36
CA ILE A 49 3.38 -4.02 -11.32
C ILE A 49 1.98 -4.51 -11.70
N ALA A 50 1.54 -4.29 -12.94
CA ALA A 50 0.25 -4.76 -13.40
C ALA A 50 0.10 -6.29 -13.30
N LYS A 51 1.13 -7.03 -13.74
CA LYS A 51 1.15 -8.49 -13.62
C LYS A 51 1.13 -8.96 -12.17
N ASP A 52 2.02 -8.43 -11.34
CA ASP A 52 2.14 -8.81 -9.93
C ASP A 52 0.86 -8.46 -9.15
N LEU A 53 0.17 -7.37 -9.50
CA LEU A 53 -1.12 -6.98 -8.94
C LEU A 53 -2.21 -8.00 -9.30
N GLU A 54 -2.28 -8.41 -10.57
CA GLU A 54 -3.22 -9.43 -11.03
C GLU A 54 -2.97 -10.78 -10.35
N ASP A 55 -1.71 -11.20 -10.26
CA ASP A 55 -1.30 -12.44 -9.58
C ASP A 55 -1.70 -12.43 -8.10
N MET A 56 -1.49 -11.31 -7.39
CA MET A 56 -1.90 -11.14 -6.00
C MET A 56 -3.43 -11.18 -5.84
N LEU A 57 -4.16 -10.46 -6.69
CA LEU A 57 -5.64 -10.47 -6.65
C LEU A 57 -6.18 -11.86 -6.96
N HIS A 58 -5.59 -12.58 -7.90
CA HIS A 58 -5.99 -13.95 -8.22
C HIS A 58 -5.72 -14.91 -7.05
N SER A 59 -4.56 -14.78 -6.40
CA SER A 59 -4.24 -15.54 -5.19
C SER A 59 -5.22 -15.23 -4.05
N LEU A 60 -5.58 -13.96 -3.88
CA LEU A 60 -6.49 -13.49 -2.83
C LEU A 60 -7.94 -13.92 -3.08
N LYS A 61 -8.40 -13.97 -4.33
CA LYS A 61 -9.75 -14.45 -4.72
C LYS A 61 -10.06 -15.88 -4.26
N GLY A 62 -9.04 -16.72 -4.07
CA GLY A 62 -9.19 -18.06 -3.52
C GLY A 62 -9.22 -18.12 -1.99
N SER A 63 -9.03 -16.99 -1.30
CA SER A 63 -8.97 -16.93 0.17
C SER A 63 -10.32 -16.60 0.79
N ALA A 64 -10.58 -17.14 1.98
CA ALA A 64 -11.80 -16.85 2.74
C ALA A 64 -11.98 -15.35 3.07
N ALA A 65 -10.88 -14.57 3.06
CA ALA A 65 -10.90 -13.14 3.29
C ALA A 65 -11.53 -12.32 2.14
N MET A 66 -11.59 -12.87 0.93
CA MET A 66 -12.29 -12.22 -0.20
C MET A 66 -13.80 -12.45 -0.19
N GLY A 67 -14.30 -13.43 0.59
CA GLY A 67 -15.73 -13.72 0.70
C GLY A 67 -16.53 -12.68 1.48
N GLU A 68 -15.87 -11.80 2.25
CA GLU A 68 -16.51 -10.66 2.93
C GLU A 68 -16.46 -9.37 2.10
N LEU A 69 -15.65 -9.32 1.04
CA LEU A 69 -15.57 -8.19 0.11
C LEU A 69 -16.56 -8.41 -1.03
N GLU A 70 -17.86 -8.38 -0.71
CA GLU A 70 -18.93 -8.52 -1.71
C GLU A 70 -19.17 -7.22 -2.49
N ASP A 71 -18.76 -6.08 -1.94
CA ASP A 71 -18.95 -4.76 -2.53
C ASP A 71 -17.83 -4.41 -3.54
N GLU A 72 -18.21 -4.07 -4.78
CA GLU A 72 -17.25 -3.70 -5.84
C GLU A 72 -16.45 -2.45 -5.47
N GLU A 73 -17.04 -1.52 -4.73
CA GLU A 73 -16.37 -0.29 -4.27
C GLU A 73 -15.18 -0.60 -3.36
N ASP A 74 -15.35 -1.51 -2.39
CA ASP A 74 -14.26 -1.94 -1.51
C ASP A 74 -13.18 -2.71 -2.29
N MET A 75 -13.58 -3.48 -3.31
CA MET A 75 -12.65 -4.18 -4.18
C MET A 75 -11.82 -3.20 -5.03
N GLU A 76 -12.43 -2.14 -5.56
CA GLU A 76 -11.74 -1.06 -6.27
C GLU A 76 -10.79 -0.29 -5.36
N LEU A 77 -11.22 0.04 -4.14
CA LEU A 77 -10.38 0.69 -3.14
C LEU A 77 -9.16 -0.17 -2.80
N LEU A 78 -9.37 -1.48 -2.62
CA LEU A 78 -8.28 -2.43 -2.37
C LEU A 78 -7.30 -2.49 -3.54
N LYS A 79 -7.81 -2.58 -4.79
CA LYS A 79 -6.99 -2.56 -6.01
C LYS A 79 -6.14 -1.29 -6.07
N ALA A 80 -6.74 -0.12 -5.82
CA ALA A 80 -6.05 1.17 -5.87
C ALA A 80 -4.96 1.28 -4.78
N SER A 81 -5.27 0.85 -3.56
CA SER A 81 -4.32 0.85 -2.44
C SER A 81 -3.12 -0.06 -2.70
N LEU A 82 -3.36 -1.28 -3.18
CA LEU A 82 -2.30 -2.22 -3.57
C LEU A 82 -1.42 -1.66 -4.68
N LEU A 83 -2.04 -1.08 -5.73
CA LEU A 83 -1.31 -0.46 -6.83
C LEU A 83 -0.38 0.67 -6.33
N GLN A 84 -0.87 1.51 -5.42
CA GLN A 84 -0.10 2.60 -4.83
C GLN A 84 1.08 2.07 -4.00
N ALA A 85 0.84 1.08 -3.14
CA ALA A 85 1.87 0.47 -2.31
C ALA A 85 2.97 -0.20 -3.14
N MET A 86 2.60 -0.89 -4.23
CA MET A 86 3.54 -1.53 -5.16
C MET A 86 4.38 -0.51 -5.93
N THR A 87 3.73 0.53 -6.43
CA THR A 87 4.40 1.65 -7.12
C THR A 87 5.46 2.26 -6.22
N LEU A 88 5.10 2.55 -4.97
CA LEU A 88 6.01 3.09 -3.98
C LEU A 88 7.16 2.12 -3.68
N SER A 89 6.85 0.85 -3.45
CA SER A 89 7.84 -0.19 -3.18
C SER A 89 8.87 -0.32 -4.31
N LYS A 90 8.43 -0.28 -5.58
CA LYS A 90 9.32 -0.28 -6.75
C LYS A 90 10.20 0.95 -6.79
N ARG A 91 9.65 2.14 -6.56
CA ARG A 91 10.42 3.39 -6.55
C ARG A 91 11.48 3.42 -5.45
N ILE A 92 11.13 2.97 -4.24
CA ILE A 92 12.08 2.84 -3.11
C ILE A 92 13.17 1.82 -3.45
N ALA A 93 12.81 0.67 -4.02
CA ALA A 93 13.77 -0.34 -4.42
C ALA A 93 14.75 0.18 -5.48
N LYS A 94 14.27 0.94 -6.47
CA LYS A 94 15.14 1.59 -7.47
C LYS A 94 16.10 2.59 -6.83
N LYS A 95 15.63 3.42 -5.89
CA LYS A 95 16.50 4.34 -5.15
C LYS A 95 17.58 3.62 -4.35
N LYS A 96 17.23 2.50 -3.69
CA LYS A 96 18.11 1.76 -2.79
C LYS A 96 19.09 0.81 -3.49
N PHE A 97 18.65 0.16 -4.57
CA PHE A 97 19.37 -0.97 -5.17
C PHE A 97 19.82 -0.72 -6.62
N THR A 98 19.32 0.30 -7.31
CA THR A 98 19.83 0.66 -8.64
C THR A 98 21.01 1.62 -8.49
N PRO A 99 22.18 1.38 -9.12
CA PRO A 99 23.29 2.34 -9.07
C PRO A 99 22.88 3.70 -9.63
N LYS A 100 23.37 4.79 -9.03
CA LYS A 100 22.98 6.18 -9.39
C LYS A 100 23.03 6.50 -10.89
N LYS A 101 23.96 5.88 -11.64
CA LYS A 101 24.08 6.02 -13.10
C LYS A 101 22.83 5.58 -13.88
N TYR A 102 22.04 4.65 -13.32
CA TYR A 102 20.88 4.03 -13.96
C TYR A 102 19.55 4.37 -13.28
N GLN A 103 19.53 5.35 -12.35
CA GLN A 103 18.30 5.81 -11.67
C GLN A 103 17.47 6.81 -12.51
N LYS A 104 17.72 6.86 -13.82
CA LYS A 104 16.99 7.71 -14.77
C LYS A 104 15.68 7.07 -15.22
#